data_AF-A0A1P8NKC7-F1
#
_entry.id   AF-A0A1P8NKC7-F1
#
_cell.length_a   1.000
_cell.length_b   1.000
_cell.length_c   1.000
_cell.angle_alpha   90.00
_cell.angle_beta   90.00
_cell.angle_gamma   90.00
#
_symmetry.space_group_name_H-M   'P 1'
#
loop_
_entity.id
_entity.type
_entity.pdbx_description
1 polymer ?
#
loop_
_entity_poly.entity_id
_entity_poly.type
_entity_poly.pdbx_seq_one_letter_code
_entity_poly.pdbx_strand_id
1 'polypeptide(L)'
;MSGRTGHRVQLPRGTDPQDVLAMVRNVRPSAQLGADGAIDCGDGARLVPDPSPRGAGRWTLDTPREREDPMPEGMTDSHGYGRAFPDGAPFGAERRALDLAWSLGRRLHGAVVTDDGSRLEPHPFHVRDLTVVSPHVLAPESFAQLLAPLEPEAELDEVPEDVPRSGYSATIPLDEGGHIGVRVTRSSRPTALAELSWLDDAVDYELVHVPADEAEDAVEAPDVETAERWSQAYRRIGLIAGLLTETVGGYIVDLEGFLVDPGHLA
;
A
#
# COMPACT_ATOMS: atom_id res chain seq x y z
N MET A 1 -25.53 -7.74 20.30
CA MET A 1 -24.77 -8.81 19.63
C MET A 1 -24.29 -8.21 18.32
N SER A 2 -23.00 -7.93 18.16
CA SER A 2 -22.49 -7.53 16.85
C SER A 2 -22.68 -8.71 15.90
N GLY A 3 -23.34 -8.48 14.76
CA GLY A 3 -23.51 -9.49 13.73
C GLY A 3 -22.15 -9.88 13.14
N ARG A 4 -22.08 -10.98 12.40
CA ARG A 4 -20.93 -11.26 11.53
C ARG A 4 -21.34 -11.00 10.09
N THR A 5 -20.38 -10.64 9.26
CA THR A 5 -20.56 -10.52 7.82
C THR A 5 -19.46 -11.26 7.08
N GLY A 6 -19.77 -11.68 5.85
CA GLY A 6 -18.90 -12.47 5.00
C GLY A 6 -18.72 -11.80 3.65
N HIS A 7 -17.56 -11.17 3.44
CA HIS A 7 -17.14 -10.70 2.12
C HIS A 7 -16.31 -11.79 1.43
N ARG A 8 -16.04 -11.64 0.14
CA ARG A 8 -15.26 -12.60 -0.63
C ARG A 8 -14.10 -11.93 -1.34
N VAL A 9 -12.89 -12.35 -1.02
CA VAL A 9 -11.68 -12.01 -1.77
C VAL A 9 -11.52 -13.02 -2.91
N GLN A 10 -11.35 -12.53 -4.13
CA GLN A 10 -11.17 -13.33 -5.33
C GLN A 10 -9.79 -13.03 -5.91
N LEU A 11 -8.87 -13.95 -5.70
CA LEU A 11 -7.50 -13.91 -6.20
C LEU A 11 -7.35 -14.83 -7.43
N PRO A 12 -6.28 -14.67 -8.23
CA PRO A 12 -5.92 -15.63 -9.27
C PRO A 12 -5.89 -17.07 -8.74
N ARG A 13 -6.32 -18.03 -9.56
CA ARG A 13 -6.44 -19.43 -9.15
C ARG A 13 -5.12 -20.07 -8.69
N GLY A 14 -4.00 -19.54 -9.18
CA GLY A 14 -2.66 -20.03 -8.86
C GLY A 14 -2.01 -19.38 -7.65
N THR A 15 -2.69 -18.45 -6.97
CA THR A 15 -2.14 -17.79 -5.78
C THR A 15 -1.94 -18.80 -4.66
N ASP A 16 -0.70 -18.91 -4.16
CA ASP A 16 -0.38 -19.80 -3.04
C ASP A 16 -0.98 -19.22 -1.74
N PRO A 17 -1.74 -20.00 -0.95
CA PRO A 17 -2.17 -19.60 0.39
C PRO A 17 -1.05 -19.09 1.30
N GLN A 18 0.18 -19.57 1.13
CA GLN A 18 1.34 -19.08 1.88
C GLN A 18 1.71 -17.64 1.49
N ASP A 19 1.54 -17.25 0.23
CA ASP A 19 1.77 -15.88 -0.22
C ASP A 19 0.74 -14.93 0.42
N VAL A 20 -0.52 -15.36 0.50
CA VAL A 20 -1.58 -14.61 1.20
C VAL A 20 -1.24 -14.43 2.68
N LEU A 21 -0.80 -15.50 3.36
CA LEU A 21 -0.38 -15.41 4.76
C LEU A 21 0.83 -14.49 4.95
N ALA A 22 1.84 -14.60 4.08
CA ALA A 22 3.03 -13.76 4.13
C ALA A 22 2.67 -12.28 3.98
N MET A 23 1.79 -11.96 3.04
CA MET A 23 1.28 -10.60 2.86
C MET A 23 0.50 -10.10 4.08
N VAL A 24 -0.44 -10.88 4.61
CA VAL A 24 -1.19 -10.51 5.82
C VAL A 24 -0.23 -10.20 6.98
N ARG A 25 0.86 -10.98 7.11
CA ARG A 25 1.86 -10.77 8.17
C ARG A 25 2.68 -9.49 8.04
N ASN A 26 2.75 -8.86 6.87
CA ASN A 26 3.41 -7.55 6.74
C ASN A 26 2.71 -6.49 7.62
N VAL A 27 1.38 -6.52 7.67
CA VAL A 27 0.58 -5.54 8.42
C VAL A 27 -0.06 -6.11 9.69
N ARG A 28 -0.08 -7.44 9.85
CA ARG A 28 -0.58 -8.18 11.02
C ARG A 28 0.41 -9.30 11.41
N PRO A 29 1.54 -8.99 12.06
CA PRO A 29 2.59 -9.97 12.36
C PRO A 29 2.11 -11.16 13.20
N SER A 30 1.10 -10.93 14.04
CA SER A 30 0.47 -11.96 14.87
C SER A 30 -0.47 -12.90 14.12
N ALA A 31 -0.67 -12.70 12.81
CA ALA A 31 -1.59 -13.54 12.02
C ALA A 31 -1.15 -14.99 11.96
N GLN A 32 -2.11 -15.90 12.09
CA GLN A 32 -1.86 -17.34 12.22
C GLN A 32 -2.67 -18.13 11.21
N LEU A 33 -2.06 -19.19 10.66
CA LEU A 33 -2.72 -20.17 9.82
C LEU A 33 -3.31 -21.27 10.70
N GLY A 34 -4.63 -21.43 10.64
CA GLY A 34 -5.36 -22.51 11.28
C GLY A 34 -5.22 -23.84 10.56
N ALA A 35 -5.54 -24.94 11.26
CA ALA A 35 -5.53 -26.28 10.68
C ALA A 35 -6.58 -26.47 9.57
N ASP A 36 -7.62 -25.64 9.56
CA ASP A 36 -8.65 -25.55 8.51
C ASP A 36 -8.20 -24.73 7.28
N GLY A 37 -6.96 -24.24 7.28
CA GLY A 37 -6.41 -23.38 6.24
C GLY A 37 -6.86 -21.92 6.33
N ALA A 38 -7.69 -21.56 7.32
CA ALA A 38 -8.10 -20.19 7.53
C ALA A 38 -6.98 -19.37 8.15
N ILE A 39 -6.83 -18.11 7.73
CA ILE A 39 -5.89 -17.17 8.32
C ILE A 39 -6.65 -16.31 9.33
N ASP A 40 -6.25 -16.37 10.61
CA ASP A 40 -6.69 -15.42 11.62
C ASP A 40 -5.90 -14.11 11.43
N CYS A 41 -6.62 -13.04 11.10
CA CYS A 41 -6.04 -11.73 10.80
C CYS A 41 -6.02 -10.80 12.04
N GLY A 42 -6.54 -11.24 13.18
CA GLY A 42 -6.81 -10.38 14.35
C GLY A 42 -8.14 -9.65 14.24
N ASP A 43 -8.50 -8.90 15.29
CA ASP A 43 -9.76 -8.10 15.37
C ASP A 43 -11.06 -8.89 15.09
N GLY A 44 -11.02 -10.22 15.25
CA GLY A 44 -12.17 -11.09 14.94
C GLY A 44 -12.38 -11.35 13.45
N ALA A 45 -11.46 -10.89 12.59
CA ALA A 45 -11.45 -11.11 11.15
C ALA A 45 -10.66 -12.37 10.77
N ARG A 46 -11.22 -13.18 9.87
CA ARG A 46 -10.61 -14.40 9.35
C ARG A 46 -10.75 -14.48 7.84
N LEU A 47 -9.68 -14.86 7.14
CA LEU A 47 -9.74 -15.26 5.73
C LEU A 47 -9.88 -16.78 5.65
N VAL A 48 -11.05 -17.26 5.25
CA VAL A 48 -11.38 -18.68 5.15
C VAL A 48 -11.29 -19.11 3.68
N PRO A 49 -10.40 -20.03 3.28
CA PRO A 49 -10.29 -20.45 1.89
C PRO A 49 -11.52 -21.27 1.46
N ASP A 50 -11.93 -21.13 0.20
CA ASP A 50 -12.92 -22.03 -0.39
C ASP A 50 -12.24 -23.37 -0.73
N PRO A 51 -12.59 -24.48 -0.04
CA PRO A 51 -11.90 -25.76 -0.20
C PRO A 51 -12.27 -26.47 -1.51
N SER A 52 -13.27 -25.96 -2.26
CA SER A 52 -13.72 -26.62 -3.48
C SER A 52 -12.69 -26.43 -4.62
N PRO A 53 -12.56 -27.39 -5.54
CA PRO A 53 -11.66 -27.23 -6.70
C PRO A 53 -11.99 -26.00 -7.57
N ARG A 54 -13.27 -25.57 -7.58
CA ARG A 54 -13.72 -24.36 -8.29
C ARG A 54 -13.44 -23.07 -7.50
N GLY A 55 -13.17 -23.23 -6.21
CA GLY A 55 -12.88 -22.20 -5.22
C GLY A 55 -11.42 -21.78 -5.13
N ALA A 56 -10.52 -22.39 -5.90
CA ALA A 56 -9.10 -21.98 -5.93
C ALA A 56 -8.95 -20.46 -6.11
N GLY A 57 -8.17 -19.82 -5.23
CA GLY A 57 -8.00 -18.37 -5.17
C GLY A 57 -9.14 -17.60 -4.48
N ARG A 58 -10.22 -18.25 -4.04
CA ARG A 58 -11.34 -17.60 -3.35
C ARG A 58 -11.23 -17.76 -1.84
N TRP A 59 -11.45 -16.66 -1.14
CA TRP A 59 -11.46 -16.59 0.31
C TRP A 59 -12.71 -15.87 0.78
N THR A 60 -13.34 -16.35 1.84
CA THR A 60 -14.35 -15.60 2.58
C THR A 60 -13.65 -14.81 3.67
N LEU A 61 -13.77 -13.49 3.65
CA LEU A 61 -13.44 -12.62 4.76
C LEU A 61 -14.62 -12.61 5.73
N ASP A 62 -14.51 -13.36 6.82
CA ASP A 62 -15.47 -13.43 7.91
C ASP A 62 -15.03 -12.48 9.04
N THR A 63 -15.83 -11.44 9.32
CA THR A 63 -15.46 -10.34 10.23
C THR A 63 -16.68 -9.85 11.03
N PRO A 64 -16.53 -9.20 12.21
CA PRO A 64 -17.63 -8.51 12.86
C PRO A 64 -18.25 -7.47 11.92
N ARG A 65 -19.59 -7.37 11.94
CA ARG A 65 -20.32 -6.37 11.17
C ARG A 65 -20.42 -5.08 11.99
N GLU A 66 -19.75 -4.04 11.53
CA GLU A 66 -19.64 -2.74 12.17
C GLU A 66 -19.81 -1.66 11.09
N ARG A 67 -20.95 -0.98 11.09
CA ARG A 67 -21.29 0.03 10.08
C ARG A 67 -21.77 1.32 10.72
N GLU A 68 -21.41 2.44 10.13
CA GLU A 68 -21.83 3.78 10.55
C GLU A 68 -22.62 4.50 9.45
N ASP A 69 -23.67 5.19 9.86
CA ASP A 69 -24.50 6.05 9.02
C ASP A 69 -24.97 7.24 9.90
N PRO A 70 -24.64 8.50 9.54
CA PRO A 70 -23.86 8.91 8.37
C PRO A 70 -22.38 8.51 8.47
N MET A 71 -21.71 8.46 7.31
CA MET A 71 -20.25 8.32 7.27
C MET A 71 -19.61 9.49 8.04
N PRO A 72 -18.60 9.23 8.90
CA PRO A 72 -17.90 10.29 9.62
C PRO A 72 -17.31 11.37 8.70
N GLU A 73 -17.35 12.62 9.15
CA GLU A 73 -16.77 13.75 8.42
C GLU A 73 -15.27 13.55 8.17
N GLY A 74 -14.81 13.91 6.97
CA GLY A 74 -13.40 13.82 6.57
C GLY A 74 -12.92 12.45 6.10
N MET A 75 -13.78 11.43 6.10
CA MET A 75 -13.44 10.13 5.51
C MET A 75 -13.50 10.20 3.98
N THR A 76 -12.40 9.84 3.31
CA THR A 76 -12.34 9.69 1.86
C THR A 76 -12.82 8.29 1.44
N ASP A 77 -13.31 8.17 0.21
CA ASP A 77 -13.82 6.92 -0.36
C ASP A 77 -13.08 6.52 -1.63
N SER A 78 -11.75 6.39 -1.53
CA SER A 78 -10.94 5.91 -2.65
C SER A 78 -11.16 4.42 -2.94
N HIS A 79 -11.72 3.65 -1.99
CA HIS A 79 -11.94 2.20 -2.15
C HIS A 79 -13.31 1.85 -2.76
N GLY A 80 -14.22 2.83 -2.92
CA GLY A 80 -15.57 2.61 -3.46
C GLY A 80 -16.59 2.07 -2.46
N TYR A 81 -16.32 2.20 -1.17
CA TYR A 81 -17.20 1.71 -0.11
C TYR A 81 -18.51 2.47 0.00
N GLY A 82 -18.55 3.77 -0.30
CA GLY A 82 -19.79 4.54 -0.33
C GLY A 82 -20.76 4.00 -1.37
N ARG A 83 -20.25 3.55 -2.52
CA ARG A 83 -21.04 2.86 -3.55
C ARG A 83 -21.41 1.43 -3.14
N ALA A 84 -20.48 0.69 -2.55
CA ALA A 84 -20.65 -0.73 -2.23
C ALA A 84 -21.43 -0.99 -0.93
N PHE A 85 -21.62 0.02 -0.09
CA PHE A 85 -22.31 -0.08 1.20
C PHE A 85 -23.32 1.07 1.37
N PRO A 86 -24.44 1.07 0.62
CA PRO A 86 -25.42 2.15 0.64
C PRO A 86 -26.17 2.28 1.97
N ASP A 87 -26.23 1.22 2.77
CA ASP A 87 -26.93 1.16 4.07
C ASP A 87 -25.98 1.38 5.27
N GLY A 88 -24.97 2.23 5.08
CA GLY A 88 -23.96 2.58 6.09
C GLY A 88 -22.57 2.02 5.75
N ALA A 89 -21.56 2.87 5.89
CA ALA A 89 -20.18 2.56 5.54
C ALA A 89 -19.55 1.60 6.56
N PRO A 90 -18.67 0.67 6.12
CA PRO A 90 -17.94 -0.18 7.04
C PRO A 90 -17.05 0.67 7.95
N PHE A 91 -17.01 0.31 9.22
CA PHE A 91 -16.24 0.99 10.25
C PHE A 91 -15.51 0.00 11.16
N GLY A 92 -14.66 0.51 12.04
CA GLY A 92 -14.01 -0.31 13.07
C GLY A 92 -13.31 -1.56 12.52
N ALA A 93 -13.65 -2.73 13.07
CA ALA A 93 -13.06 -4.00 12.66
C ALA A 93 -13.46 -4.43 11.23
N GLU A 94 -14.71 -4.13 10.80
CA GLU A 94 -15.16 -4.43 9.42
C GLU A 94 -14.33 -3.65 8.40
N ARG A 95 -14.12 -2.34 8.64
CA ARG A 95 -13.32 -1.47 7.77
C ARG A 95 -11.87 -1.94 7.65
N ARG A 96 -11.19 -2.15 8.78
CA ARG A 96 -9.78 -2.60 8.77
C ARG A 96 -9.61 -3.94 8.06
N ALA A 97 -10.60 -4.84 8.16
CA ALA A 97 -10.60 -6.12 7.48
C ALA A 97 -10.82 -5.96 5.96
N LEU A 98 -11.73 -5.07 5.56
CA LEU A 98 -12.01 -4.74 4.16
C LEU A 98 -10.83 -4.01 3.50
N ASP A 99 -10.17 -3.09 4.20
CA ASP A 99 -8.97 -2.40 3.72
C ASP A 99 -7.88 -3.43 3.43
N LEU A 100 -7.61 -4.35 4.37
CA LEU A 100 -6.67 -5.47 4.16
C LEU A 100 -7.06 -6.32 2.94
N ALA A 101 -8.33 -6.69 2.80
CA ALA A 101 -8.79 -7.47 1.65
C ALA A 101 -8.65 -6.70 0.32
N TRP A 102 -8.86 -5.38 0.35
CA TRP A 102 -8.70 -4.50 -0.79
C TRP A 102 -7.22 -4.41 -1.20
N SER A 103 -6.29 -4.22 -0.25
CA SER A 103 -4.84 -4.22 -0.52
C SER A 103 -4.36 -5.56 -1.06
N LEU A 104 -4.86 -6.68 -0.51
CA LEU A 104 -4.58 -8.03 -1.05
C LEU A 104 -5.09 -8.17 -2.49
N GLY A 105 -6.30 -7.69 -2.77
CA GLY A 105 -6.85 -7.64 -4.12
C GLY A 105 -5.97 -6.83 -5.06
N ARG A 106 -5.53 -5.64 -4.66
CA ARG A 106 -4.64 -4.78 -5.46
C ARG A 106 -3.33 -5.47 -5.81
N ARG A 107 -2.64 -5.98 -4.79
CA ARG A 107 -1.27 -6.51 -4.92
C ARG A 107 -1.21 -7.90 -5.53
N LEU A 108 -2.27 -8.71 -5.38
CA LEU A 108 -2.36 -10.05 -5.95
C LEU A 108 -3.24 -10.09 -7.20
N HIS A 109 -3.57 -8.93 -7.79
CA HIS A 109 -4.38 -8.82 -9.01
C HIS A 109 -5.75 -9.52 -8.92
N GLY A 110 -6.40 -9.35 -7.77
CA GLY A 110 -7.72 -9.86 -7.44
C GLY A 110 -8.78 -8.78 -7.29
N ALA A 111 -9.89 -9.16 -6.66
CA ALA A 111 -11.03 -8.30 -6.40
C ALA A 111 -11.69 -8.65 -5.06
N VAL A 112 -12.47 -7.73 -4.51
CA VAL A 112 -13.32 -7.98 -3.33
C VAL A 112 -14.78 -7.94 -3.76
N VAL A 113 -15.56 -8.91 -3.31
CA VAL A 113 -17.01 -8.92 -3.45
C VAL A 113 -17.60 -8.80 -2.06
N THR A 114 -18.36 -7.74 -1.80
CA THR A 114 -18.99 -7.46 -0.51
C THR A 114 -20.07 -8.49 -0.19
N ASP A 115 -20.62 -8.41 1.02
CA ASP A 115 -21.61 -9.36 1.54
C ASP A 115 -22.97 -9.25 0.82
N ASP A 116 -23.28 -8.07 0.28
CA ASP A 116 -24.45 -7.82 -0.57
C ASP A 116 -24.19 -8.09 -2.07
N GLY A 117 -22.95 -8.42 -2.45
CA GLY A 117 -22.58 -8.81 -3.80
C GLY A 117 -21.98 -7.69 -4.67
N SER A 118 -21.82 -6.47 -4.15
CA SER A 118 -21.09 -5.39 -4.83
C SER A 118 -19.63 -5.78 -5.06
N ARG A 119 -19.11 -5.49 -6.26
CA ARG A 119 -17.74 -5.82 -6.65
C ARG A 119 -16.87 -4.58 -6.60
N LEU A 120 -15.70 -4.73 -5.95
CA LEU A 120 -14.61 -3.76 -5.88
C LEU A 120 -13.42 -4.37 -6.63
N GLU A 121 -12.87 -3.63 -7.59
CA GLU A 121 -11.73 -4.05 -8.41
C GLU A 121 -10.57 -3.09 -8.18
N PRO A 122 -9.71 -3.34 -7.18
CA PRO A 122 -8.58 -2.46 -6.88
C PRO A 122 -7.65 -2.36 -8.09
N HIS A 123 -7.40 -1.14 -8.57
CA HIS A 123 -6.43 -0.93 -9.64
C HIS A 123 -5.00 -1.11 -9.10
N PRO A 124 -4.11 -1.89 -9.77
CA PRO A 124 -2.78 -2.21 -9.24
C PRO A 124 -1.93 -0.99 -8.87
N PHE A 125 -2.05 0.08 -9.67
CA PHE A 125 -1.30 1.33 -9.50
C PHE A 125 -2.06 2.42 -8.74
N HIS A 126 -3.14 2.07 -8.01
CA HIS A 126 -3.87 3.06 -7.23
C HIS A 126 -3.02 3.61 -6.07
N VAL A 127 -2.25 2.73 -5.41
CA VAL A 127 -1.24 3.14 -4.43
C VAL A 127 0.11 3.11 -5.12
N ARG A 128 0.70 4.30 -5.33
CA ARG A 128 1.93 4.48 -6.10
C ARG A 128 3.15 4.73 -5.21
N ASP A 129 2.89 5.24 -4.02
CA ASP A 129 3.91 5.68 -3.09
C ASP A 129 4.69 4.50 -2.53
N LEU A 130 6.00 4.67 -2.47
CA LEU A 130 6.93 3.69 -1.92
C LEU A 130 7.81 4.37 -0.88
N THR A 131 8.26 3.61 0.10
CA THR A 131 9.27 4.04 1.06
C THR A 131 10.42 3.04 1.04
N VAL A 132 11.64 3.54 0.81
CA VAL A 132 12.86 2.74 1.02
C VAL A 132 13.32 2.95 2.46
N VAL A 133 13.20 1.90 3.27
CA VAL A 133 13.65 1.89 4.67
C VAL A 133 15.06 1.35 4.72
N SER A 134 16.02 2.19 5.12
CA SER A 134 17.44 1.88 5.03
C SER A 134 18.18 2.10 6.35
N PRO A 135 19.21 1.30 6.67
CA PRO A 135 20.14 1.59 7.76
C PRO A 135 21.15 2.70 7.40
N HIS A 136 21.13 3.23 6.18
CA HIS A 136 22.14 4.14 5.66
C HIS A 136 21.52 5.40 5.10
N VAL A 137 21.91 6.54 5.69
CA VAL A 137 21.50 7.87 5.24
C VAL A 137 22.55 8.49 4.33
N LEU A 138 22.09 8.98 3.18
CA LEU A 138 22.88 9.78 2.25
C LEU A 138 22.89 11.24 2.69
N ALA A 139 24.01 11.93 2.46
CA ALA A 139 24.01 13.38 2.51
C ALA A 139 23.18 13.94 1.32
N PRO A 140 22.55 15.12 1.44
CA PRO A 140 21.74 15.71 0.38
C PRO A 140 22.46 15.78 -0.97
N GLU A 141 23.74 16.17 -0.99
CA GLU A 141 24.53 16.32 -2.22
C GLU A 141 24.82 14.96 -2.86
N SER A 142 25.07 13.92 -2.05
CA SER A 142 25.25 12.55 -2.54
C SER A 142 23.95 11.98 -3.12
N PHE A 143 22.81 12.31 -2.50
CA PHE A 143 21.50 11.95 -3.02
C PHE A 143 21.20 12.64 -4.36
N ALA A 144 21.45 13.94 -4.49
CA ALA A 144 21.29 14.64 -5.76
C ALA A 144 22.21 14.08 -6.86
N GLN A 145 23.47 13.77 -6.52
CA GLN A 145 24.40 13.13 -7.45
C GLN A 145 23.94 11.73 -7.89
N LEU A 146 23.33 10.97 -6.99
CA LEU A 146 22.76 9.66 -7.28
C LEU A 146 21.57 9.77 -8.23
N LEU A 147 20.66 10.74 -8.01
CA LEU A 147 19.47 10.92 -8.83
C LEU A 147 19.75 11.51 -10.20
N ALA A 148 20.73 12.43 -10.33
CA ALA A 148 20.93 13.23 -11.54
C ALA A 148 20.99 12.45 -12.88
N PRO A 149 21.56 11.22 -12.96
CA PRO A 149 21.54 10.44 -14.21
C PRO A 149 20.14 9.93 -14.61
N LEU A 150 19.27 9.68 -13.64
CA LEU A 150 17.91 9.18 -13.84
C LEU A 150 16.90 10.33 -13.94
N GLU A 151 17.05 11.32 -13.07
CA GLU A 151 16.14 12.45 -12.87
C GLU A 151 16.92 13.78 -12.90
N PRO A 152 17.36 14.25 -14.09
CA PRO A 152 18.18 15.45 -14.22
C PRO A 152 17.44 16.75 -13.86
N GLU A 153 16.11 16.70 -13.83
CA GLU A 153 15.23 17.83 -13.44
C GLU A 153 14.88 17.79 -11.95
N ALA A 154 15.43 16.85 -11.18
CA ALA A 154 15.23 16.79 -9.74
C ALA A 154 15.88 18.01 -9.06
N GLU A 155 15.09 18.71 -8.26
CA GLU A 155 15.54 19.86 -7.46
C GLU A 155 15.58 19.47 -5.98
N LEU A 156 16.71 19.72 -5.31
CA LEU A 156 16.76 19.66 -3.85
C LEU A 156 16.03 20.88 -3.29
N ASP A 157 15.09 20.65 -2.38
CA ASP A 157 14.44 21.73 -1.65
C ASP A 157 15.44 22.39 -0.67
N GLU A 158 15.16 23.62 -0.21
CA GLU A 158 16.04 24.32 0.74
C GLU A 158 16.33 23.43 1.97
N VAL A 159 17.60 23.03 2.12
CA VAL A 159 18.09 22.25 3.26
C VAL A 159 18.49 23.23 4.37
N PRO A 160 17.81 23.27 5.53
CA PRO A 160 18.22 24.15 6.61
C PRO A 160 19.62 23.78 7.12
N GLU A 161 20.44 24.78 7.48
CA GLU A 161 21.87 24.60 7.82
C GLU A 161 22.12 23.64 9.01
N ASP A 162 21.12 23.38 9.86
CA ASP A 162 21.21 22.61 11.11
C ASP A 162 20.46 21.26 11.09
N VAL A 163 20.04 20.77 9.93
CA VAL A 163 19.31 19.49 9.87
C VAL A 163 20.28 18.30 9.99
N PRO A 164 19.94 17.23 10.73
CA PRO A 164 20.68 15.97 10.67
C PRO A 164 20.86 15.49 9.22
N ARG A 165 21.74 14.50 8.98
CA ARG A 165 21.86 13.89 7.63
C ARG A 165 20.52 13.41 7.06
N SER A 166 19.52 13.17 7.92
CA SER A 166 18.11 13.00 7.59
C SER A 166 17.31 14.29 7.85
N GLY A 167 16.44 14.68 6.92
CA GLY A 167 15.49 15.80 7.06
C GLY A 167 15.47 16.75 5.87
N TYR A 168 15.86 16.27 4.69
CA TYR A 168 15.81 17.01 3.44
C TYR A 168 14.75 16.42 2.50
N SER A 169 14.40 17.17 1.46
CA SER A 169 13.50 16.70 0.42
C SER A 169 13.99 17.12 -0.96
N ALA A 170 13.45 16.47 -1.97
CA ALA A 170 13.64 16.80 -3.36
C ALA A 170 12.32 16.69 -4.11
N THR A 171 12.19 17.51 -5.14
CA THR A 171 11.02 17.55 -6.02
C THR A 171 11.43 17.13 -7.42
N ILE A 172 10.69 16.18 -8.00
CA ILE A 172 10.92 15.68 -9.36
C ILE A 172 9.66 15.97 -10.20
N PRO A 173 9.71 16.86 -11.19
CA PRO A 173 8.54 17.22 -11.97
C PRO A 173 8.04 16.05 -12.85
N LEU A 174 6.72 16.01 -13.04
CA LEU A 174 6.05 15.16 -14.02
C LEU A 174 5.51 16.00 -15.17
N ASP A 175 5.46 15.42 -16.38
CA ASP A 175 5.11 16.12 -17.62
C ASP A 175 3.72 16.79 -17.60
N GLU A 176 2.78 16.25 -16.82
CA GLU A 176 1.37 16.69 -16.77
C GLU A 176 1.05 17.62 -15.57
N GLY A 177 2.06 18.20 -14.91
CA GLY A 177 1.88 19.23 -13.88
C GLY A 177 1.82 18.73 -12.43
N GLY A 178 1.97 17.42 -12.21
CA GLY A 178 2.25 16.83 -10.89
C GLY A 178 3.74 16.74 -10.59
N HIS A 179 4.11 16.14 -9.46
CA HIS A 179 5.50 15.86 -9.11
C HIS A 179 5.64 14.59 -8.25
N ILE A 180 6.84 14.04 -8.19
CA ILE A 180 7.24 13.08 -7.17
C ILE A 180 8.01 13.86 -6.09
N GLY A 181 7.49 13.85 -4.87
CA GLY A 181 8.22 14.32 -3.70
C GLY A 181 9.05 13.19 -3.12
N VAL A 182 10.34 13.42 -2.89
CA VAL A 182 11.19 12.50 -2.12
C VAL A 182 11.52 13.14 -0.79
N ARG A 183 11.11 12.52 0.32
CA ARG A 183 11.40 13.01 1.67
C ARG A 183 12.32 12.03 2.38
N VAL A 184 13.42 12.52 2.93
CA VAL A 184 14.39 11.70 3.65
C VAL A 184 14.27 12.02 5.12
N THR A 185 13.66 11.12 5.90
CA THR A 185 13.34 11.37 7.30
C THR A 185 13.73 10.17 8.18
N ARG A 186 13.62 10.30 9.50
CA ARG A 186 13.83 9.15 10.39
C ARG A 186 12.71 8.14 10.19
N SER A 187 13.04 6.86 10.26
CA SER A 187 12.08 5.82 9.95
C SER A 187 10.84 5.84 10.85
N SER A 188 9.69 5.66 10.22
CA SER A 188 8.40 5.39 10.85
C SER A 188 8.29 3.98 11.45
N ARG A 189 9.27 3.10 11.17
CA ARG A 189 9.37 1.72 11.65
C ARG A 189 8.18 0.87 11.19
N PRO A 190 8.04 0.63 9.88
CA PRO A 190 6.91 -0.11 9.36
C PRO A 190 6.85 -1.52 9.96
N THR A 191 5.63 -1.95 10.28
CA THR A 191 5.32 -3.22 10.94
C THR A 191 5.98 -4.43 10.27
N ALA A 192 6.06 -4.43 8.93
CA ALA A 192 6.65 -5.53 8.16
C ALA A 192 8.14 -5.74 8.45
N LEU A 193 8.82 -4.73 8.99
CA LEU A 193 10.25 -4.72 9.29
C LEU A 193 10.55 -4.76 10.80
N ALA A 194 9.54 -4.91 11.66
CA ALA A 194 9.67 -4.74 13.11
C ALA A 194 10.71 -5.65 13.78
N GLU A 195 11.07 -6.77 13.15
CA GLU A 195 12.07 -7.72 13.66
C GLU A 195 13.52 -7.32 13.32
N LEU A 196 13.74 -6.24 12.57
CA LEU A 196 15.07 -5.79 12.18
C LEU A 196 15.70 -4.95 13.29
N SER A 197 16.86 -5.39 13.77
CA SER A 197 17.57 -4.74 14.89
C SER A 197 18.09 -3.35 14.60
N TRP A 198 18.23 -2.98 13.32
CA TRP A 198 18.72 -1.66 12.89
C TRP A 198 17.59 -0.65 12.66
N LEU A 199 16.32 -1.06 12.81
CA LEU A 199 15.16 -0.24 12.46
C LEU A 199 15.02 1.04 13.30
N ASP A 200 15.48 1.01 14.56
CA ASP A 200 15.40 2.16 15.46
C ASP A 200 16.24 3.37 14.99
N ASP A 201 17.31 3.11 14.24
CA ASP A 201 18.22 4.12 13.70
C ASP A 201 18.05 4.29 12.17
N ALA A 202 17.02 3.67 11.58
CA ALA A 202 16.79 3.69 10.14
C ALA A 202 16.33 5.06 9.64
N VAL A 203 16.51 5.25 8.33
CA VAL A 203 16.01 6.38 7.54
C VAL A 203 14.98 5.88 6.54
N ASP A 204 13.91 6.66 6.36
CA ASP A 204 12.91 6.45 5.32
C ASP A 204 13.20 7.43 4.17
N TYR A 205 13.31 6.88 2.96
CA TYR A 205 13.20 7.64 1.72
C TYR A 205 11.78 7.48 1.20
N GLU A 206 10.89 8.39 1.56
CA GLU A 206 9.49 8.39 1.18
C GLU A 206 9.36 8.98 -0.23
N LEU A 207 8.91 8.20 -1.20
CA LEU A 207 8.63 8.62 -2.56
C LEU A 207 7.12 8.75 -2.73
N VAL A 208 6.63 9.98 -2.83
CA VAL A 208 5.21 10.32 -2.82
C VAL A 208 4.82 10.90 -4.17
N HIS A 209 3.81 10.32 -4.81
CA HIS A 209 3.20 10.93 -5.98
C HIS A 209 2.25 12.05 -5.56
N VAL A 210 2.49 13.27 -6.05
CA VAL A 210 1.59 14.41 -5.88
C VAL A 210 0.97 14.73 -7.25
N PRO A 211 -0.30 14.36 -7.49
CA PRO A 211 -0.96 14.63 -8.76
C PRO A 211 -1.19 16.13 -8.96
N ALA A 212 -1.41 16.55 -10.21
CA ALA A 212 -1.79 17.92 -10.52
C ALA A 212 -3.19 18.28 -9.97
N ASP A 213 -4.08 17.28 -9.91
CA ASP A 213 -5.41 17.37 -9.31
C ASP A 213 -5.49 16.39 -8.13
N GLU A 214 -5.60 16.92 -6.90
CA GLU A 214 -5.71 16.11 -5.67
C GLU A 214 -6.95 15.21 -5.65
N ALA A 215 -8.00 15.55 -6.42
CA ALA A 215 -9.18 14.69 -6.52
C ALA A 215 -8.87 13.32 -7.16
N GLU A 216 -7.76 13.21 -7.89
CA GLU A 216 -7.31 11.95 -8.50
C GLU A 216 -7.09 10.84 -7.46
N ASP A 217 -6.63 11.18 -6.25
CA ASP A 217 -6.39 10.21 -5.17
C ASP A 217 -7.68 9.66 -4.53
N ALA A 218 -8.81 10.32 -4.78
CA ALA A 218 -10.12 9.86 -4.33
C ALA A 218 -10.84 8.98 -5.38
N VAL A 219 -10.24 8.77 -6.56
CA VAL A 219 -10.88 8.04 -7.66
C VAL A 219 -10.84 6.53 -7.40
N GLU A 220 -12.01 5.93 -7.22
CA GLU A 220 -12.14 4.47 -7.09
C GLU A 220 -11.71 3.72 -8.36
N ALA A 221 -12.23 4.16 -9.52
CA ALA A 221 -12.06 3.50 -10.80
C ALA A 221 -11.55 4.53 -11.82
N PRO A 222 -10.23 4.55 -12.12
CA PRO A 222 -9.66 5.53 -13.02
C PRO A 222 -10.14 5.31 -14.46
N ASP A 223 -10.25 6.39 -15.22
CA ASP A 223 -10.30 6.29 -16.67
C ASP A 223 -8.92 5.91 -17.24
N VAL A 224 -8.85 5.71 -18.56
CA VAL A 224 -7.61 5.26 -19.23
C VAL A 224 -6.47 6.24 -19.01
N GLU A 225 -6.74 7.54 -19.11
CA GLU A 225 -5.74 8.59 -18.99
C GLU A 225 -5.17 8.66 -17.57
N THR A 226 -6.06 8.62 -16.56
CA THR A 226 -5.67 8.58 -15.14
C THR A 226 -4.89 7.30 -14.82
N ALA A 227 -5.31 6.15 -15.35
CA ALA A 227 -4.60 4.89 -15.14
C ALA A 227 -3.19 4.90 -15.77
N GLU A 228 -3.02 5.55 -16.93
CA GLU A 228 -1.72 5.74 -17.58
C GLU A 228 -0.80 6.63 -16.74
N ARG A 229 -1.31 7.77 -16.24
CA ARG A 229 -0.58 8.62 -15.28
C ARG A 229 -0.14 7.85 -14.05
N TRP A 230 -1.04 7.10 -13.43
CA TRP A 230 -0.72 6.28 -12.25
C TRP A 230 0.40 5.28 -12.53
N SER A 231 0.31 4.62 -13.68
CA SER A 231 1.29 3.63 -14.10
C SER A 231 2.67 4.27 -14.38
N GLN A 232 2.70 5.46 -14.99
CA GLN A 232 3.93 6.20 -15.24
C GLN A 232 4.60 6.67 -13.94
N ALA A 233 3.82 7.24 -13.03
CA ALA A 233 4.30 7.66 -11.71
C ALA A 233 4.86 6.47 -10.93
N TYR A 234 4.12 5.35 -10.86
CA TYR A 234 4.58 4.14 -10.17
C TYR A 234 5.87 3.58 -10.75
N ARG A 235 6.04 3.55 -12.08
CA ARG A 235 7.28 3.10 -12.71
C ARG A 235 8.46 4.00 -12.38
N ARG A 236 8.29 5.34 -12.44
CA ARG A 236 9.37 6.28 -12.08
C ARG A 236 9.74 6.15 -10.61
N ILE A 237 8.75 6.12 -9.71
CA ILE A 237 8.96 5.86 -8.27
C ILE A 237 9.69 4.52 -8.06
N GLY A 238 9.30 3.47 -8.78
CA GLY A 238 9.93 2.16 -8.74
C GLY A 238 11.40 2.16 -9.14
N LEU A 239 11.75 2.87 -10.22
CA LEU A 239 13.15 3.02 -10.67
C LEU A 239 14.00 3.74 -9.61
N ILE A 240 13.48 4.83 -9.03
CA ILE A 240 14.18 5.57 -7.98
C ILE A 240 14.34 4.71 -6.72
N ALA A 241 13.28 4.01 -6.30
CA ALA A 241 13.30 3.14 -5.14
C ALA A 241 14.29 1.97 -5.33
N GLY A 242 14.34 1.38 -6.53
CA GLY A 242 15.33 0.38 -6.91
C GLY A 242 16.76 0.91 -6.81
N LEU A 243 17.04 2.06 -7.42
CA LEU A 243 18.35 2.72 -7.37
C LEU A 243 18.80 3.01 -5.93
N LEU A 244 17.89 3.52 -5.10
CA LEU A 244 18.15 3.76 -3.68
C LEU A 244 18.46 2.46 -2.95
N THR A 245 17.62 1.44 -3.11
CA THR A 245 17.81 0.14 -2.45
C THR A 245 19.14 -0.52 -2.85
N GLU A 246 19.55 -0.42 -4.12
CA GLU A 246 20.85 -0.91 -4.57
C GLU A 246 22.04 -0.14 -3.95
N THR A 247 21.85 1.17 -3.70
CA THR A 247 22.93 2.05 -3.21
C THR A 247 23.06 2.05 -1.69
N VAL A 248 21.94 2.12 -0.97
CA VAL A 248 21.90 2.25 0.50
C VAL A 248 21.44 0.98 1.20
N GLY A 249 21.06 -0.07 0.46
CA GLY A 249 20.45 -1.27 1.02
C GLY A 249 19.08 -1.00 1.63
N GLY A 250 18.56 -2.00 2.36
CA GLY A 250 17.28 -1.90 3.05
C GLY A 250 16.14 -2.62 2.32
N TYR A 251 14.91 -2.19 2.59
CA TYR A 251 13.69 -2.80 2.09
C TYR A 251 12.72 -1.74 1.57
N ILE A 252 11.92 -2.10 0.57
CA ILE A 252 10.87 -1.25 0.04
C ILE A 252 9.54 -1.66 0.68
N VAL A 253 8.79 -0.69 1.18
CA VAL A 253 7.38 -0.84 1.60
C VAL A 253 6.50 0.10 0.81
N ASP A 254 5.26 -0.29 0.52
CA ASP A 254 4.26 0.65 -0.01
C ASP A 254 3.56 1.44 1.11
N LEU A 255 2.75 2.43 0.73
CA LEU A 255 1.98 3.26 1.68
C LEU A 255 1.06 2.45 2.61
N GLU A 256 0.62 1.27 2.17
CA GLU A 256 -0.24 0.39 2.96
C GLU A 256 0.56 -0.53 3.91
N GLY A 257 1.90 -0.45 3.88
CA GLY A 257 2.82 -1.17 4.77
C GLY A 257 3.22 -2.56 4.28
N PHE A 258 2.98 -2.89 3.01
CA PHE A 258 3.37 -4.18 2.43
C PHE A 258 4.77 -4.12 1.84
N LEU A 259 5.53 -5.20 2.01
CA LEU A 259 6.85 -5.34 1.39
C LEU A 259 6.73 -5.42 -0.14
N VAL A 260 7.63 -4.74 -0.82
CA VAL A 260 7.73 -4.72 -2.27
C VAL A 260 9.09 -5.27 -2.69
N ASP A 261 9.07 -6.25 -3.59
CA ASP A 261 10.29 -6.75 -4.21
C ASP A 261 10.73 -5.74 -5.29
N PRO A 262 11.97 -5.21 -5.25
CA PRO A 262 12.50 -4.35 -6.31
C PRO A 262 12.39 -4.97 -7.71
N GLY A 263 12.49 -6.30 -7.83
CA GLY A 263 12.36 -7.02 -9.10
C GLY A 263 10.95 -6.97 -9.71
N HIS A 264 9.94 -6.54 -8.95
CA HIS A 264 8.57 -6.34 -9.43
C HIS A 264 8.27 -4.87 -9.83
N LEU A 265 9.26 -3.98 -9.71
CA LEU A 265 9.12 -2.54 -9.97
C LEU A 265 9.62 -2.11 -11.37
N ALA A 266 10.28 -3.01 -12.10
CA ALA A 266 10.87 -2.77 -13.42
C ALA A 266 9.99 -3.25 -14.59
#